data_AF-B4GGA9-F1
#
_entry.id   AF-B4GGA9-F1
#
_cell.length_a   1.000
_cell.length_b   1.000
_cell.length_c   1.000
_cell.angle_alpha   90.00
_cell.angle_beta   90.00
_cell.angle_gamma   90.00
#
_symmetry.space_group_name_H-M   'P 1'
#
loop_
_entity.id
_entity.type
_entity.pdbx_description
1 polymer ?
#
loop_
_entity_poly.entity_id
_entity_poly.type
_entity_poly.pdbx_seq_one_letter_code
_entity_poly.pdbx_strand_id
1 'polypeptide(L)'
;MLHVRSCDTDDPPGLQEKTEFLLKDWVALYAQQTQQTTRDARNFGAFVQKMNTYGILKTDDLITRFFRQATNICTDVVYRMFADPSMPINQAKNKIFQWIDAFVHLIAMLVRHSGEPGNPTTKINLLNKVLGIVLGTLLKDHEMRGVSFQQVGYHRFFMMLFMELCSADVNLDSLMHSIVSAFAYTYHQLKPSVAPGFCFAWLELISHRVFLGRILVQIPGQKGWPLYAQLLQDLFKYLAPFLRNTELGKPVQLLYKGTLRVLLVLLHDFPEFLCDYHFGFCDTIPPNCVQMRNIILSAFPRNMRLPDPFTPNLKVDMLSDSSNAPKVLSSYIVNIKPPNFKKDLDSYLKARAPVTFLSELRGHLQVTSEPGTRYNMTLMNALVMYVGTQAIALIRNKNFVPNTSNIAHSAHMDIFQNLAVDLDTEGRYLFLNAIANQLRYPNSHTHYFSCAVLHLFAEANSEAIQEQITRVLLERLIVNRPHPWGLLITFIELIKNPIYKFWDHDFVHCAPEITKLFESVARSCLAKSNVTQQLNMAIVDGESQEVGNIN
;
A
#
# COMPACT_ATOMS: atom_id res chain seq x y z
N MET A 1 12.81 20.03 9.28
CA MET A 1 13.97 20.00 8.36
C MET A 1 13.78 21.02 7.22
N LEU A 2 13.79 22.32 7.53
CA LEU A 2 13.63 23.42 6.55
C LEU A 2 14.96 24.18 6.32
N HIS A 3 16.10 23.55 6.60
CA HIS A 3 17.41 24.23 6.68
C HIS A 3 18.47 23.67 5.73
N VAL A 4 18.07 23.13 4.59
CA VAL A 4 19.03 22.74 3.54
C VAL A 4 18.55 23.26 2.19
N ARG A 5 18.53 24.59 2.06
CA ARG A 5 18.64 25.30 0.79
C ARG A 5 19.91 26.14 0.84
N SER A 6 21.07 25.52 1.01
CA SER A 6 22.34 26.22 0.77
C SER A 6 22.60 26.23 -0.74
N CYS A 7 22.82 27.42 -1.28
CA CYS A 7 23.10 27.66 -2.69
C CYS A 7 24.42 26.96 -3.08
N ASP A 8 24.53 26.45 -4.32
CA ASP A 8 25.76 25.82 -4.84
C ASP A 8 26.98 26.77 -4.89
N THR A 9 26.78 28.05 -4.61
CA THR A 9 27.77 29.12 -4.81
C THR A 9 28.68 29.39 -3.61
N ASP A 10 28.48 28.70 -2.48
CA ASP A 10 29.18 29.03 -1.23
C ASP A 10 30.30 28.05 -0.85
N ASP A 11 30.70 27.12 -1.72
CA ASP A 11 31.73 26.13 -1.38
C ASP A 11 33.13 26.74 -1.24
N PRO A 12 33.88 26.44 -0.15
CA PRO A 12 35.23 26.92 0.03
C PRO A 12 36.12 26.55 -1.18
N PRO A 13 36.98 27.46 -1.65
CA PRO A 13 37.89 27.18 -2.76
C PRO A 13 38.72 25.92 -2.51
N GLY A 14 38.83 25.05 -3.52
CA GLY A 14 39.58 23.81 -3.44
C GLY A 14 38.85 22.64 -2.76
N LEU A 15 37.62 22.83 -2.23
CA LEU A 15 36.90 21.76 -1.54
C LEU A 15 36.46 20.65 -2.51
N GLN A 16 36.07 21.01 -3.72
CA GLN A 16 35.68 20.05 -4.75
C GLN A 16 36.82 19.11 -5.13
N GLU A 17 38.00 19.67 -5.42
CA GLU A 17 39.20 18.93 -5.79
C GLU A 17 39.68 18.04 -4.64
N LYS A 18 39.63 18.54 -3.40
CA LYS A 18 39.92 17.74 -2.20
C LYS A 18 38.96 16.57 -2.07
N THR A 19 37.66 16.79 -2.28
CA THR A 19 36.64 15.75 -2.18
C THR A 19 36.79 14.71 -3.27
N GLU A 20 37.05 15.13 -4.51
CA GLU A 20 37.29 14.22 -5.64
C GLU A 20 38.56 13.39 -5.43
N PHE A 21 39.64 13.99 -4.92
CA PHE A 21 40.86 13.28 -4.58
C PHE A 21 40.62 12.22 -3.51
N LEU A 22 39.98 12.59 -2.39
CA LEU A 22 39.66 11.66 -1.31
C LEU A 22 38.72 10.54 -1.79
N LEU A 23 37.70 10.86 -2.58
CA LEU A 23 36.76 9.86 -3.08
C LEU A 23 37.42 8.88 -4.05
N LYS A 24 38.26 9.36 -4.98
CA LYS A 24 39.04 8.50 -5.89
C LYS A 24 39.97 7.55 -5.13
N ASP A 25 40.66 8.08 -4.13
CA ASP A 25 41.53 7.30 -3.26
C ASP A 25 40.76 6.20 -2.52
N TRP A 26 39.59 6.54 -1.97
CA TRP A 26 38.72 5.55 -1.33
C TRP A 26 38.19 4.50 -2.30
N VAL A 27 37.75 4.89 -3.50
CA VAL A 27 37.29 3.96 -4.55
C VAL A 27 38.41 2.99 -4.94
N ALA A 28 39.65 3.47 -5.04
CA ALA A 28 40.81 2.63 -5.32
C ALA A 28 41.11 1.67 -4.15
N LEU A 29 41.06 2.15 -2.90
CA LEU A 29 41.22 1.31 -1.70
C LEU A 29 40.13 0.23 -1.62
N TYR A 30 38.88 0.60 -1.89
CA TYR A 30 37.74 -0.32 -1.91
C TYR A 30 37.89 -1.39 -2.99
N ALA A 31 38.32 -1.01 -4.19
CA ALA A 31 38.52 -1.96 -5.29
C ALA A 31 39.62 -3.01 -5.01
N GLN A 32 40.57 -2.70 -4.14
CA GLN A 32 41.65 -3.61 -3.72
C GLN A 32 41.22 -4.58 -2.60
N GLN A 33 40.01 -4.43 -2.04
CA GLN A 33 39.50 -5.27 -0.96
C GLN A 33 39.01 -6.64 -1.48
N THR A 34 39.94 -7.59 -1.64
CA THR A 34 39.62 -9.01 -1.71
C THR A 34 39.41 -9.57 -0.29
N GLN A 35 38.15 -9.62 0.16
CA GLN A 35 37.60 -10.51 1.21
C GLN A 35 38.33 -10.65 2.58
N GLN A 36 39.18 -9.70 3.00
CA GLN A 36 39.84 -9.76 4.33
C GLN A 36 39.40 -8.61 5.26
N THR A 37 38.49 -8.91 6.18
CA THR A 37 37.88 -7.99 7.16
C THR A 37 38.89 -7.20 8.01
N THR A 38 40.06 -7.76 8.31
CA THR A 38 41.11 -7.08 9.10
C THR A 38 41.79 -5.94 8.35
N ARG A 39 41.81 -5.99 7.00
CA ARG A 39 42.36 -4.90 6.18
C ARG A 39 41.41 -3.71 6.10
N ASP A 40 40.10 -3.95 6.22
CA ASP A 40 39.07 -2.90 6.11
C ASP A 40 39.15 -1.90 7.26
N ALA A 41 39.27 -2.37 8.51
CA ALA A 41 39.38 -1.48 9.66
C ALA A 41 40.65 -0.60 9.60
N ARG A 42 41.77 -1.14 9.11
CA ARG A 42 43.03 -0.40 8.96
C ARG A 42 42.94 0.63 7.84
N ASN A 43 42.44 0.24 6.68
CA ASN A 43 42.26 1.13 5.53
C ASN A 43 41.28 2.26 5.86
N PHE A 44 40.19 1.94 6.57
CA PHE A 44 39.23 2.93 7.05
C PHE A 44 39.87 3.91 8.05
N GLY A 45 40.61 3.40 9.04
CA GLY A 45 41.32 4.26 10.00
C GLY A 45 42.31 5.23 9.33
N ALA A 46 43.10 4.73 8.37
CA ALA A 46 44.02 5.56 7.58
C ALA A 46 43.27 6.61 6.74
N PHE A 47 42.13 6.23 6.14
CA PHE A 47 41.31 7.15 5.36
C PHE A 47 40.68 8.26 6.22
N VAL A 48 40.16 7.92 7.40
CA VAL A 48 39.61 8.91 8.35
C VAL A 48 40.70 9.90 8.81
N GLN A 49 41.92 9.42 9.07
CA GLN A 49 43.06 10.31 9.35
C GLN A 49 43.34 11.25 8.18
N LYS A 50 43.32 10.74 6.95
CA LYS A 50 43.47 11.56 5.74
C LYS A 50 42.36 12.60 5.62
N MET A 51 41.09 12.25 5.85
CA MET A 51 39.99 13.22 5.89
C MET A 51 40.21 14.33 6.94
N ASN A 52 40.76 13.98 8.11
CA ASN A 52 41.10 14.93 9.16
C ASN A 52 42.25 15.87 8.73
N THR A 53 43.34 15.32 8.17
CA THR A 53 44.47 16.11 7.65
C THR A 53 44.04 17.08 6.55
N TYR A 54 43.14 16.67 5.67
CA TYR A 54 42.57 17.53 4.62
C TYR A 54 41.53 18.53 5.14
N GLY A 55 41.21 18.47 6.44
CA GLY A 55 40.34 19.41 7.14
C GLY A 55 38.84 19.18 6.94
N ILE A 56 38.44 18.03 6.40
CA ILE A 56 37.02 17.72 6.11
C ILE A 56 36.21 17.53 7.40
N LEU A 57 36.83 16.94 8.42
CA LEU A 57 36.16 16.59 9.69
C LEU A 57 36.15 17.73 10.72
N LYS A 58 36.56 18.95 10.34
CA LYS A 58 36.72 20.09 11.27
C LYS A 58 35.40 20.67 11.74
N THR A 59 34.40 20.74 10.86
CA THR A 59 33.10 21.35 11.16
C THR A 59 31.98 20.52 10.57
N ASP A 60 30.81 20.60 11.20
CA ASP A 60 29.60 19.94 10.72
C ASP A 60 29.21 20.43 9.31
N ASP A 61 29.50 21.70 8.99
CA ASP A 61 29.30 22.29 7.66
C ASP A 61 30.20 21.64 6.59
N LEU A 62 31.50 21.48 6.85
CA LEU A 62 32.42 20.85 5.91
C LEU A 62 32.09 19.37 5.67
N ILE A 63 31.62 18.66 6.69
CA ILE A 63 31.11 17.29 6.56
C ILE A 63 29.88 17.26 5.63
N THR A 64 28.95 18.21 5.78
CA THR A 64 27.77 18.34 4.91
C THR A 64 28.19 18.53 3.46
N ARG A 65 29.09 19.47 3.21
CA ARG A 65 29.57 19.82 1.87
C ARG A 65 30.35 18.67 1.23
N PHE A 66 31.16 17.96 2.01
CA PHE A 66 31.86 16.76 1.54
C PHE A 66 30.89 15.69 1.03
N PHE A 67 29.86 15.33 1.81
CA PHE A 67 28.88 14.33 1.36
C PHE A 67 28.06 14.81 0.16
N ARG A 68 27.70 16.10 0.11
CA ARG A 68 27.00 16.68 -1.03
C ARG A 68 27.86 16.57 -2.29
N GLN A 69 29.13 16.97 -2.21
CA GLN A 69 30.04 16.96 -3.35
C GLN A 69 30.39 15.52 -3.77
N ALA A 70 30.56 14.60 -2.83
CA ALA A 70 30.76 13.18 -3.14
C ALA A 70 29.54 12.58 -3.86
N THR A 71 28.33 12.97 -3.46
CA THR A 71 27.08 12.58 -4.13
C THR A 71 27.00 13.16 -5.54
N ASN A 72 27.38 14.43 -5.73
CA ASN A 72 27.45 15.06 -7.04
C ASN A 72 28.45 14.36 -7.97
N ILE A 73 29.67 14.06 -7.48
CA ILE A 73 30.69 13.33 -8.26
C ILE A 73 30.16 11.94 -8.68
N CYS A 74 29.54 11.22 -7.75
CA CYS A 74 28.91 9.93 -8.05
C CYS A 74 27.80 10.06 -9.11
N THR A 75 27.01 11.12 -9.03
CA THR A 75 25.96 11.44 -10.01
C THR A 75 26.56 11.77 -11.38
N ASP A 76 27.63 12.57 -11.43
CA ASP A 76 28.35 12.89 -12.66
C ASP A 76 28.96 11.64 -13.32
N VAL A 77 29.45 10.68 -12.52
CA VAL A 77 29.90 9.39 -13.02
C VAL A 77 28.75 8.65 -13.72
N VAL A 78 27.53 8.63 -13.16
CA VAL A 78 26.36 8.01 -13.80
C VAL A 78 26.12 8.60 -15.18
N TYR A 79 26.01 9.92 -15.28
CA TYR A 79 25.73 10.58 -16.56
C TYR A 79 26.88 10.40 -17.54
N ARG A 80 28.13 10.51 -17.10
CA ARG A 80 29.30 10.33 -17.97
C ARG A 80 29.39 8.92 -18.53
N MET A 81 29.14 7.91 -17.69
CA MET A 81 29.20 6.51 -18.13
C MET A 81 28.06 6.16 -19.11
N PHE A 82 26.86 6.76 -18.94
CA PHE A 82 25.77 6.57 -19.90
C PHE A 82 25.87 7.43 -21.17
N ALA A 83 26.61 8.54 -21.11
CA ALA A 83 26.86 9.39 -22.27
C ALA A 83 27.95 8.83 -23.20
N ASP A 84 28.77 7.89 -22.75
CA ASP A 84 29.83 7.27 -23.56
C ASP A 84 29.24 6.23 -24.53
N PRO A 85 29.18 6.51 -25.85
CA PRO A 85 28.58 5.60 -26.82
C PRO A 85 29.43 4.36 -27.08
N SER A 86 30.72 4.37 -26.70
CA SER A 86 31.63 3.24 -26.88
C SER A 86 31.47 2.17 -25.81
N MET A 87 30.78 2.48 -24.70
CA MET A 87 30.68 1.61 -23.54
C MET A 87 29.34 0.86 -23.51
N PRO A 88 29.34 -0.49 -23.53
CA PRO A 88 28.12 -1.26 -23.34
C PRO A 88 27.44 -0.94 -22.01
N ILE A 89 26.10 -0.88 -21.98
CA ILE A 89 25.30 -0.49 -20.80
C ILE A 89 25.69 -1.29 -19.54
N ASN A 90 25.96 -2.58 -19.67
CA ASN A 90 26.36 -3.43 -18.54
C ASN A 90 27.74 -3.04 -17.98
N GLN A 91 28.69 -2.68 -18.84
CA GLN A 91 30.01 -2.21 -18.41
C GLN A 91 29.93 -0.82 -17.76
N ALA A 92 29.11 0.08 -18.33
CA ALA A 92 28.80 1.38 -17.72
C ALA A 92 28.22 1.20 -16.31
N LYS A 93 27.23 0.32 -16.16
CA LYS A 93 26.64 -0.01 -14.85
C LYS A 93 27.68 -0.55 -13.86
N ASN A 94 28.57 -1.45 -14.27
CA ASN A 94 29.61 -1.97 -13.38
C ASN A 94 30.55 -0.87 -12.86
N LYS A 95 30.96 0.06 -13.73
CA LYS A 95 31.78 1.21 -13.32
C LYS A 95 30.99 2.14 -12.38
N ILE A 96 29.73 2.42 -12.68
CA ILE A 96 28.86 3.19 -11.80
C ILE A 96 28.79 2.52 -10.42
N PHE A 97 28.48 1.23 -10.38
CA PHE A 97 28.32 0.49 -9.12
C PHE A 97 29.62 0.46 -8.30
N GLN A 98 30.79 0.35 -8.93
CA GLN A 98 32.06 0.44 -8.22
C GLN A 98 32.21 1.76 -7.44
N TRP A 99 31.83 2.89 -8.05
CA TRP A 99 31.87 4.20 -7.39
C TRP A 99 30.82 4.33 -6.29
N ILE A 100 29.57 3.94 -6.58
CA ILE A 100 28.47 4.04 -5.63
C ILE A 100 28.70 3.12 -4.43
N ASP A 101 29.11 1.88 -4.64
CA ASP A 101 29.32 0.89 -3.57
C ASP A 101 30.47 1.31 -2.66
N ALA A 102 31.57 1.84 -3.22
CA ALA A 102 32.66 2.40 -2.42
C ALA A 102 32.17 3.57 -1.56
N PHE A 103 31.39 4.49 -2.14
CA PHE A 103 30.84 5.62 -1.40
C PHE A 103 29.86 5.19 -0.29
N VAL A 104 28.99 4.21 -0.59
CA VAL A 104 28.09 3.60 0.40
C VAL A 104 28.88 2.96 1.53
N HIS A 105 29.93 2.19 1.22
CA HIS A 105 30.76 1.54 2.21
C HIS A 105 31.46 2.56 3.13
N LEU A 106 31.95 3.68 2.58
CA LEU A 106 32.50 4.77 3.37
C LEU A 106 31.47 5.30 4.38
N ILE A 107 30.24 5.57 3.93
CA ILE A 107 29.17 6.09 4.78
C ILE A 107 28.80 5.07 5.85
N ALA A 108 28.62 3.80 5.49
CA ALA A 108 28.28 2.75 6.44
C ALA A 108 29.35 2.62 7.52
N MET A 109 30.63 2.66 7.13
CA MET A 109 31.75 2.64 8.06
C MET A 109 31.79 3.89 8.96
N LEU A 110 31.54 5.09 8.42
CA LEU A 110 31.43 6.32 9.21
C LEU A 110 30.27 6.26 10.21
N VAL A 111 29.11 5.72 9.83
CA VAL A 111 27.96 5.53 10.73
C VAL A 111 28.29 4.52 11.83
N ARG A 112 28.87 3.36 11.48
CA ARG A 112 29.28 2.32 12.44
C ARG A 112 30.27 2.84 13.47
N HIS A 113 31.22 3.68 13.06
CA HIS A 113 32.29 4.20 13.92
C HIS A 113 32.03 5.62 14.46
N SER A 114 30.87 6.21 14.18
CA SER A 114 30.52 7.56 14.67
C SER A 114 30.26 7.54 16.18
N GLY A 115 30.82 8.53 16.87
CA GLY A 115 30.62 8.77 18.30
C GLY A 115 31.32 7.76 19.21
N GLU A 116 31.24 8.01 20.52
CA GLU A 116 31.79 7.11 21.53
C GLU A 116 30.99 5.79 21.61
N PRO A 117 31.64 4.68 22.02
CA PRO A 117 30.96 3.42 22.29
C PRO A 117 29.81 3.66 23.29
N GLY A 118 28.56 3.43 22.85
CA GLY A 118 27.36 3.61 23.68
C GLY A 118 26.57 4.90 23.44
N ASN A 119 26.97 5.81 22.52
CA ASN A 119 26.14 6.95 22.12
C ASN A 119 25.43 6.70 20.76
N PRO A 120 24.23 6.09 20.75
CA PRO A 120 23.53 5.75 19.52
C PRO A 120 23.01 6.97 18.74
N THR A 121 22.81 8.09 19.42
CA THR A 121 22.20 9.30 18.85
C THR A 121 23.06 9.89 17.75
N THR A 122 24.38 9.92 17.95
CA THR A 122 25.32 10.47 16.95
C THR A 122 25.29 9.68 15.64
N LYS A 123 25.22 8.35 15.71
CA LYS A 123 25.14 7.45 14.54
C LYS A 123 23.87 7.72 13.73
N ILE A 124 22.73 7.83 14.40
CA ILE A 124 21.43 8.09 13.76
C ILE A 124 21.36 9.51 13.20
N ASN A 125 21.93 10.51 13.88
CA ASN A 125 22.00 11.88 13.35
C ASN A 125 22.86 11.94 12.08
N LEU A 126 24.01 11.26 12.06
CA LEU A 126 24.84 11.16 10.87
C LEU A 126 24.11 10.46 9.72
N LEU A 127 23.43 9.34 9.99
CA LEU A 127 22.63 8.64 8.98
C LEU A 127 21.54 9.55 8.39
N ASN A 128 20.72 10.19 9.23
CA ASN A 128 19.68 11.11 8.77
C ASN A 128 20.24 12.28 7.97
N LYS A 129 21.40 12.80 8.38
CA LYS A 129 22.09 13.87 7.67
C LYS A 129 22.52 13.44 6.28
N VAL A 130 23.18 12.28 6.15
CA VAL A 130 23.61 11.75 4.85
C VAL A 130 22.40 11.44 3.96
N LEU A 131 21.37 10.78 4.48
CA LEU A 131 20.13 10.52 3.74
C LEU A 131 19.47 11.82 3.25
N GLY A 132 19.42 12.85 4.11
CA GLY A 132 18.89 14.17 3.75
C GLY A 132 19.70 14.89 2.68
N ILE A 133 21.03 14.75 2.70
CA ILE A 133 21.92 15.32 1.66
C ILE A 133 21.67 14.63 0.32
N VAL A 134 21.68 13.29 0.28
CA VAL A 134 21.44 12.55 -0.96
C VAL A 134 20.03 12.77 -1.49
N LEU A 135 19.04 12.84 -0.60
CA LEU A 135 17.67 13.23 -0.94
C LEU A 135 17.62 14.61 -1.61
N GLY A 136 18.26 15.61 -1.01
CA GLY A 136 18.30 16.97 -1.56
C GLY A 136 18.98 17.02 -2.93
N THR A 137 20.11 16.32 -3.09
CA THR A 137 20.80 16.21 -4.38
C THR A 137 19.94 15.51 -5.42
N LEU A 138 19.25 14.41 -5.08
CA LEU A 138 18.36 13.68 -5.99
C LEU A 138 17.24 14.57 -6.49
N LEU A 139 16.53 15.25 -5.58
CA LEU A 139 15.41 16.11 -5.96
C LEU A 139 15.87 17.26 -6.87
N LYS A 140 17.04 17.82 -6.57
CA LYS A 140 17.65 18.85 -7.40
C LYS A 140 18.03 18.33 -8.79
N ASP A 141 18.67 17.16 -8.88
CA ASP A 141 19.01 16.54 -10.17
C ASP A 141 17.76 16.19 -10.97
N HIS A 142 16.71 15.67 -10.31
CA HIS A 142 15.42 15.37 -10.92
C HIS A 142 14.76 16.63 -11.51
N GLU A 143 14.76 17.74 -10.77
CA GLU A 143 14.23 19.02 -11.24
C GLU A 143 15.05 19.61 -12.39
N MET A 144 16.39 19.60 -12.28
CA MET A 144 17.27 20.17 -13.30
C MET A 144 17.31 19.36 -14.61
N ARG A 145 17.27 18.03 -14.53
CA ARG A 145 17.42 17.14 -15.69
C ARG A 145 16.09 16.79 -16.34
N GLY A 146 14.98 16.87 -15.61
CA GLY A 146 13.65 16.52 -16.10
C GLY A 146 13.62 15.12 -16.72
N VAL A 147 13.31 15.04 -18.03
CA VAL A 147 13.23 13.77 -18.77
C VAL A 147 14.56 13.02 -18.90
N SER A 148 15.68 13.71 -18.73
CA SER A 148 17.01 13.12 -18.82
C SER A 148 17.50 12.52 -17.49
N PHE A 149 16.72 12.65 -16.42
CA PHE A 149 17.08 12.17 -15.08
C PHE A 149 17.40 10.66 -15.05
N GLN A 150 18.46 10.28 -14.32
CA GLN A 150 18.93 8.90 -14.19
C GLN A 150 18.80 8.37 -12.75
N GLN A 151 17.84 7.48 -12.53
CA GLN A 151 17.58 6.88 -11.21
C GLN A 151 18.65 5.87 -10.73
N VAL A 152 19.49 5.34 -11.62
CA VAL A 152 20.36 4.16 -11.35
C VAL A 152 21.33 4.38 -10.18
N GLY A 153 21.98 5.54 -10.12
CA GLY A 153 22.95 5.86 -9.06
C GLY A 153 22.29 5.96 -7.68
N TYR A 154 21.20 6.72 -7.60
CA TYR A 154 20.44 6.91 -6.36
C TYR A 154 19.77 5.61 -5.89
N HIS A 155 19.23 4.82 -6.81
CA HIS A 155 18.68 3.51 -6.50
C HIS A 155 19.72 2.59 -5.84
N ARG A 156 20.89 2.46 -6.49
CA ARG A 156 22.01 1.65 -5.96
C ARG A 156 22.44 2.17 -4.59
N PHE A 157 22.55 3.49 -4.43
CA PHE A 157 22.94 4.11 -3.16
C PHE A 157 22.00 3.71 -2.01
N PHE A 158 20.70 3.96 -2.15
CA PHE A 158 19.74 3.68 -1.07
C PHE A 158 19.65 2.19 -0.77
N MET A 159 19.62 1.34 -1.82
CA MET A 159 19.55 -0.11 -1.66
C MET A 159 20.77 -0.65 -0.92
N MET A 160 21.98 -0.30 -1.38
CA MET A 160 23.21 -0.85 -0.81
C MET A 160 23.47 -0.31 0.59
N LEU A 161 23.19 0.98 0.86
CA LEU A 161 23.36 1.54 2.19
C LEU A 161 22.41 0.88 3.20
N PHE A 162 21.15 0.66 2.82
CA PHE A 162 20.22 -0.07 3.67
C PHE A 162 20.70 -1.49 3.94
N MET A 163 21.10 -2.22 2.90
CA MET A 163 21.61 -3.59 3.02
C MET A 163 22.83 -3.68 3.93
N GLU A 164 23.76 -2.74 3.80
CA GLU A 164 24.98 -2.74 4.59
C GLU A 164 24.71 -2.38 6.06
N LEU A 165 23.83 -1.41 6.34
CA LEU A 165 23.45 -1.09 7.73
C LEU A 165 22.57 -2.17 8.37
N CYS A 166 21.90 -3.00 7.55
CA CYS A 166 21.13 -4.14 7.98
C CYS A 166 21.93 -5.46 8.00
N SER A 167 23.23 -5.47 7.73
CA SER A 167 24.06 -6.65 7.92
C SER A 167 24.10 -7.06 9.40
N ALA A 168 24.38 -8.33 9.70
CA ALA A 168 24.51 -8.80 11.09
C ALA A 168 25.67 -8.08 11.79
N ASP A 169 25.35 -7.07 12.60
CA ASP A 169 26.26 -6.30 13.45
C ASP A 169 25.56 -6.04 14.77
N VAL A 170 26.07 -6.68 15.83
CA VAL A 170 25.51 -6.62 17.18
C VAL A 170 25.37 -5.16 17.67
N ASN A 171 26.23 -4.26 17.21
CA ASN A 171 26.18 -2.85 17.60
C ASN A 171 24.98 -2.11 16.98
N LEU A 172 24.54 -2.53 15.79
CA LEU A 172 23.45 -1.88 15.06
C LEU A 172 22.09 -2.51 15.35
N ASP A 173 22.03 -3.72 15.88
CA ASP A 173 20.76 -4.42 16.18
C ASP A 173 19.86 -3.59 17.12
N SER A 174 20.44 -2.95 18.13
CA SER A 174 19.71 -2.05 19.05
C SER A 174 19.16 -0.79 18.35
N LEU A 175 19.70 -0.43 17.19
CA LEU A 175 19.34 0.75 16.40
C LEU A 175 18.50 0.43 15.17
N MET A 176 18.20 -0.85 14.93
CA MET A 176 17.52 -1.29 13.72
C MET A 176 16.20 -0.57 13.49
N HIS A 177 15.41 -0.36 14.54
CA HIS A 177 14.16 0.40 14.44
C HIS A 177 14.39 1.84 13.96
N SER A 178 15.39 2.54 14.49
CA SER A 178 15.72 3.91 14.09
C SER A 178 16.28 3.97 12.68
N ILE A 179 17.11 3.01 12.27
CA ILE A 179 17.65 2.89 10.92
C ILE A 179 16.51 2.69 9.92
N VAL A 180 15.67 1.66 10.12
CA VAL A 180 14.53 1.37 9.23
C VAL A 180 13.57 2.56 9.16
N SER A 181 13.33 3.25 10.29
CA SER A 181 12.49 4.45 10.32
C SER A 181 13.08 5.62 9.51
N ALA A 182 14.40 5.83 9.58
CA ALA A 182 15.09 6.85 8.80
C ALA A 182 14.95 6.60 7.28
N PHE A 183 15.09 5.35 6.84
CA PHE A 183 14.86 4.98 5.44
C PHE A 183 13.38 5.10 5.05
N ALA A 184 12.45 4.64 5.87
CA ALA A 184 11.01 4.78 5.60
C ALA A 184 10.60 6.26 5.47
N TYR A 185 11.12 7.14 6.33
CA TYR A 185 10.89 8.59 6.22
C TYR A 185 11.50 9.16 4.94
N THR A 186 12.72 8.75 4.59
CA THR A 186 13.38 9.18 3.34
C THR A 186 12.58 8.75 2.11
N TYR A 187 12.08 7.50 2.08
CA TYR A 187 11.22 7.01 1.00
C TYR A 187 9.89 7.74 0.95
N HIS A 188 9.29 8.10 2.09
CA HIS A 188 8.08 8.94 2.12
C HIS A 188 8.33 10.32 1.49
N GLN A 189 9.47 10.96 1.77
CA GLN A 189 9.85 12.23 1.14
C GLN A 189 10.16 12.08 -0.36
N LEU A 190 10.62 10.91 -0.80
CA LEU A 190 10.86 10.53 -2.20
C LEU A 190 9.65 9.91 -2.90
N LYS A 191 8.46 10.03 -2.33
CA LYS A 191 7.26 9.44 -2.93
C LYS A 191 7.09 9.85 -4.40
N PRO A 192 6.47 9.01 -5.24
CA PRO A 192 6.37 9.27 -6.67
C PRO A 192 5.69 10.59 -7.07
N SER A 193 4.83 11.17 -6.22
CA SER A 193 4.24 12.50 -6.45
C SER A 193 5.22 13.65 -6.29
N VAL A 194 6.36 13.43 -5.64
CA VAL A 194 7.45 14.40 -5.48
C VAL A 194 8.52 14.18 -6.55
N ALA A 195 8.93 12.92 -6.76
CA ALA A 195 9.97 12.56 -7.73
C ALA A 195 9.45 11.51 -8.74
N PRO A 196 8.58 11.89 -9.70
CA PRO A 196 7.96 10.94 -10.63
C PRO A 196 8.96 10.16 -11.49
N GLY A 197 10.11 10.78 -11.83
CA GLY A 197 11.20 10.13 -12.57
C GLY A 197 11.91 9.01 -11.79
N PHE A 198 11.68 8.92 -10.48
CA PHE A 198 12.25 7.90 -9.60
C PHE A 198 11.23 6.81 -9.22
N CYS A 199 10.00 6.83 -9.76
CA CYS A 199 8.90 5.97 -9.28
C CYS A 199 9.17 4.46 -9.40
N PHE A 200 9.89 4.01 -10.42
CA PHE A 200 10.24 2.59 -10.59
C PHE A 200 11.28 2.14 -9.56
N ALA A 201 12.39 2.87 -9.44
CA ALA A 201 13.38 2.62 -8.40
C ALA A 201 12.79 2.71 -6.99
N TRP A 202 11.90 3.68 -6.76
CA TRP A 202 11.19 3.83 -5.49
C TRP A 202 10.34 2.59 -5.16
N LEU A 203 9.61 2.06 -6.14
CA LEU A 203 8.83 0.82 -5.93
C LEU A 203 9.75 -0.36 -5.63
N GLU A 204 10.89 -0.49 -6.32
CA GLU A 204 11.90 -1.52 -6.04
C GLU A 204 12.45 -1.41 -4.61
N LEU A 205 12.70 -0.20 -4.10
CA LEU A 205 13.20 0.03 -2.73
C LEU A 205 12.18 -0.40 -1.68
N ILE A 206 10.92 0.05 -1.80
CA ILE A 206 9.88 -0.26 -0.81
C ILE A 206 9.37 -1.71 -0.91
N SER A 207 9.62 -2.40 -2.01
CA SER A 207 9.24 -3.81 -2.20
C SER A 207 10.39 -4.78 -2.01
N HIS A 208 11.59 -4.29 -1.69
CA HIS A 208 12.75 -5.14 -1.50
C HIS A 208 12.55 -6.10 -0.31
N ARG A 209 12.85 -7.38 -0.50
CA ARG A 209 12.63 -8.46 0.48
C ARG A 209 13.23 -8.17 1.86
N VAL A 210 14.41 -7.55 1.91
CA VAL A 210 15.07 -7.22 3.18
C VAL A 210 14.37 -6.04 3.85
N PHE A 211 13.95 -5.03 3.08
CA PHE A 211 13.20 -3.91 3.64
C PHE A 211 11.87 -4.37 4.24
N LEU A 212 11.11 -5.21 3.50
CA LEU A 212 9.88 -5.84 3.96
C LEU A 212 10.11 -6.67 5.24
N GLY A 213 11.13 -7.53 5.26
CA GLY A 213 11.46 -8.35 6.42
C GLY A 213 11.81 -7.50 7.65
N ARG A 214 12.63 -6.44 7.48
CA ARG A 214 12.99 -5.55 8.60
C ARG A 214 11.77 -4.76 9.10
N ILE A 215 10.97 -4.17 8.21
CA ILE A 215 9.90 -3.24 8.60
C ILE A 215 8.63 -3.93 9.10
N LEU A 216 8.25 -5.08 8.52
CA LEU A 216 6.99 -5.76 8.85
C LEU A 216 7.15 -6.87 9.90
N VAL A 217 8.34 -7.48 10.02
CA VAL A 217 8.56 -8.63 10.92
C VAL A 217 9.38 -8.26 12.14
N GLN A 218 10.52 -7.60 11.95
CA GLN A 218 11.53 -7.53 13.01
C GLN A 218 11.37 -6.36 13.98
N ILE A 219 10.63 -5.32 13.60
CA ILE A 219 10.32 -4.22 14.52
C ILE A 219 9.26 -4.72 15.52
N PRO A 220 9.60 -4.79 16.84
CA PRO A 220 8.70 -5.35 17.84
C PRO A 220 7.45 -4.51 18.00
N GLY A 221 6.34 -5.17 18.37
CA GLY A 221 5.05 -4.52 18.57
C GLY A 221 4.46 -3.90 17.31
N GLN A 222 4.88 -4.38 16.12
CA GLN A 222 4.36 -3.93 14.82
C GLN A 222 4.54 -2.42 14.57
N LYS A 223 5.51 -1.77 15.24
CA LYS A 223 5.73 -0.32 15.12
C LYS A 223 6.18 0.12 13.71
N GLY A 224 6.68 -0.82 12.90
CA GLY A 224 6.99 -0.57 11.49
C GLY A 224 5.79 -0.59 10.56
N TRP A 225 4.66 -1.19 10.96
CA TRP A 225 3.48 -1.29 10.10
C TRP A 225 2.88 0.07 9.71
N PRO A 226 2.71 1.05 10.62
CA PRO A 226 2.23 2.38 10.23
C PRO A 226 3.13 3.07 9.21
N LEU A 227 4.45 2.90 9.35
CA LEU A 227 5.44 3.46 8.42
C LEU A 227 5.29 2.85 7.03
N TYR A 228 5.14 1.52 6.94
CA TYR A 228 4.96 0.85 5.66
C TYR A 228 3.59 1.14 5.02
N ALA A 229 2.53 1.21 5.83
CA ALA A 229 1.20 1.60 5.38
C ALA A 229 1.18 3.01 4.77
N GLN A 230 1.98 3.95 5.32
CA GLN A 230 2.13 5.28 4.74
C GLN A 230 2.76 5.21 3.34
N LEU A 231 3.80 4.41 3.14
CA LEU A 231 4.44 4.22 1.84
C LEU A 231 3.47 3.65 0.81
N LEU A 232 2.70 2.61 1.16
CA LEU A 232 1.68 2.07 0.26
C LEU A 232 0.58 3.10 -0.06
N GLN A 233 0.17 3.92 0.93
CA GLN A 233 -0.76 5.01 0.66
C GLN A 233 -0.18 6.05 -0.30
N ASP A 234 1.11 6.38 -0.21
CA ASP A 234 1.75 7.29 -1.16
C ASP A 234 1.73 6.73 -2.58
N LEU A 235 1.99 5.42 -2.74
CA LEU A 235 1.89 4.71 -4.01
C LEU A 235 0.47 4.74 -4.58
N PHE A 236 -0.53 4.39 -3.77
CA PHE A 236 -1.93 4.36 -4.21
C PHE A 236 -2.43 5.76 -4.55
N LYS A 237 -2.08 6.79 -3.77
CA LYS A 237 -2.42 8.20 -4.07
C LYS A 237 -1.82 8.65 -5.40
N TYR A 238 -0.57 8.26 -5.68
CA TYR A 238 0.07 8.57 -6.95
C TYR A 238 -0.59 7.86 -8.13
N LEU A 239 -0.95 6.58 -7.98
CA LEU A 239 -1.58 5.80 -9.03
C LEU A 239 -3.04 6.19 -9.29
N ALA A 240 -3.77 6.62 -8.27
CA ALA A 240 -5.20 6.89 -8.32
C ALA A 240 -5.67 7.73 -9.53
N PRO A 241 -5.09 8.92 -9.84
CA PRO A 241 -5.54 9.71 -10.98
C PRO A 241 -5.34 9.01 -12.32
N PHE A 242 -4.27 8.21 -12.47
CA PHE A 242 -4.03 7.46 -13.70
C PHE A 242 -4.99 6.27 -13.82
N LEU A 243 -5.24 5.56 -12.72
CA LEU A 243 -6.08 4.37 -12.70
C LEU A 243 -7.58 4.66 -12.80
N ARG A 244 -8.02 5.90 -12.54
CA ARG A 244 -9.40 6.32 -12.83
C ARG A 244 -9.69 6.40 -14.34
N ASN A 245 -8.66 6.62 -15.15
CA ASN A 245 -8.79 6.63 -16.60
C ASN A 245 -8.86 5.19 -17.13
N THR A 246 -9.68 4.97 -18.15
CA THR A 246 -9.82 3.66 -18.81
C THR A 246 -8.60 3.31 -19.66
N GLU A 247 -7.87 4.33 -20.16
CA GLU A 247 -6.66 4.15 -20.96
C GLU A 247 -5.40 4.40 -20.12
N LEU A 248 -4.56 3.37 -20.04
CA LEU A 248 -3.29 3.43 -19.30
C LEU A 248 -2.11 3.40 -20.26
N GLY A 249 -1.24 4.41 -20.18
CA GLY A 249 0.04 4.38 -20.88
C GLY A 249 0.92 3.19 -20.44
N LYS A 250 1.77 2.67 -21.34
CA LYS A 250 2.65 1.52 -21.07
C LYS A 250 3.45 1.64 -19.75
N PRO A 251 4.03 2.81 -19.38
CA PRO A 251 4.74 2.94 -18.10
C PRO A 251 3.83 2.74 -16.88
N VAL A 252 2.60 3.25 -16.93
CA VAL A 252 1.61 3.09 -15.85
C VAL A 252 1.18 1.64 -15.72
N GLN A 253 0.98 0.93 -16.85
CA GLN A 253 0.67 -0.50 -16.83
C GLN A 253 1.78 -1.32 -16.17
N LEU A 254 3.05 -0.99 -16.43
CA LEU A 254 4.19 -1.66 -15.81
C LEU A 254 4.22 -1.40 -14.29
N LEU A 255 4.02 -0.15 -13.88
CA LEU A 255 3.97 0.24 -12.46
C LEU A 255 2.78 -0.43 -11.73
N TYR A 256 1.62 -0.52 -12.39
CA TYR A 256 0.45 -1.24 -11.89
C TYR A 256 0.73 -2.73 -11.70
N LYS A 257 1.35 -3.40 -12.68
CA LYS A 257 1.78 -4.81 -12.56
C LYS A 257 2.77 -5.00 -11.41
N GLY A 258 3.73 -4.08 -11.24
CA GLY A 258 4.63 -4.07 -10.08
C GLY A 258 3.87 -3.97 -8.76
N THR A 259 2.90 -3.05 -8.69
CA THR A 259 2.05 -2.84 -7.50
C THR A 259 1.23 -4.08 -7.16
N LEU A 260 0.66 -4.76 -8.17
CA LEU A 260 -0.05 -6.03 -7.96
C LEU A 260 0.88 -7.12 -7.39
N ARG A 261 2.12 -7.22 -7.88
CA ARG A 261 3.10 -8.18 -7.33
C ARG A 261 3.42 -7.90 -5.87
N VAL A 262 3.62 -6.63 -5.51
CA VAL A 262 3.84 -6.23 -4.11
C VAL A 262 2.64 -6.61 -3.25
N LEU A 263 1.42 -6.28 -3.68
CA LEU A 263 0.19 -6.64 -2.97
C LEU A 263 0.03 -8.16 -2.81
N LEU A 264 0.39 -8.96 -3.81
CA LEU A 264 0.35 -10.42 -3.73
C LEU A 264 1.36 -10.98 -2.73
N VAL A 265 2.59 -10.45 -2.70
CA VAL A 265 3.59 -10.79 -1.67
C VAL A 265 3.06 -10.45 -0.27
N LEU A 266 2.49 -9.25 -0.10
CA LEU A 266 1.90 -8.82 1.17
C LEU A 266 0.72 -9.71 1.59
N LEU A 267 -0.13 -10.13 0.65
CA LEU A 267 -1.24 -11.04 0.94
C LEU A 267 -0.74 -12.41 1.39
N HIS A 268 0.31 -12.94 0.77
CA HIS A 268 0.85 -14.25 1.10
C HIS A 268 1.63 -14.24 2.42
N ASP A 269 2.57 -13.31 2.59
CA ASP A 269 3.52 -13.33 3.71
C ASP A 269 3.03 -12.56 4.94
N PHE A 270 2.22 -11.51 4.72
CA PHE A 270 1.80 -10.54 5.75
C PHE A 270 0.28 -10.22 5.69
N PRO A 271 -0.62 -11.21 5.61
CA PRO A 271 -2.04 -10.95 5.44
C PRO A 271 -2.65 -10.12 6.57
N GLU A 272 -2.18 -10.27 7.82
CA GLU A 272 -2.68 -9.47 8.96
C GLU A 272 -2.42 -7.97 8.78
N PHE A 273 -1.30 -7.60 8.13
CA PHE A 273 -1.01 -6.20 7.82
C PHE A 273 -2.05 -5.65 6.83
N LEU A 274 -2.36 -6.37 5.76
CA LEU A 274 -3.42 -5.95 4.83
C LEU A 274 -4.79 -5.91 5.51
N CYS A 275 -5.08 -6.84 6.43
CA CYS A 275 -6.33 -6.87 7.20
C CYS A 275 -6.53 -5.58 8.02
N ASP A 276 -5.51 -5.21 8.79
CA ASP A 276 -5.55 -4.11 9.75
C ASP A 276 -5.68 -2.74 9.07
N TYR A 277 -5.05 -2.58 7.89
CA TYR A 277 -5.00 -1.35 7.12
C TYR A 277 -5.96 -1.31 5.91
N HIS A 278 -6.78 -2.35 5.69
CA HIS A 278 -7.66 -2.47 4.53
C HIS A 278 -8.51 -1.22 4.26
N PHE A 279 -9.02 -0.58 5.33
CA PHE A 279 -9.92 0.56 5.23
C PHE A 279 -9.20 1.76 4.60
N GLY A 280 -8.04 2.16 5.13
CA GLY A 280 -7.26 3.27 4.58
C GLY A 280 -6.77 3.03 3.15
N PHE A 281 -6.43 1.78 2.81
CA PHE A 281 -6.05 1.43 1.44
C PHE A 281 -7.24 1.51 0.48
N CYS A 282 -8.39 0.94 0.84
CA CYS A 282 -9.60 1.00 0.02
C CYS A 282 -10.16 2.42 -0.13
N ASP A 283 -9.89 3.30 0.84
CA ASP A 283 -10.27 4.71 0.75
C ASP A 283 -9.42 5.50 -0.26
N THR A 284 -8.22 5.00 -0.56
CA THR A 284 -7.29 5.62 -1.51
C THR A 284 -7.41 5.04 -2.91
N ILE A 285 -7.62 3.73 -3.02
CA ILE A 285 -7.67 3.01 -4.30
C ILE A 285 -9.00 3.30 -5.01
N PRO A 286 -8.98 3.75 -6.28
CA PRO A 286 -10.20 4.00 -7.05
C PRO A 286 -11.15 2.79 -7.12
N PRO A 287 -12.48 2.99 -7.13
CA PRO A 287 -13.43 1.88 -7.09
C PRO A 287 -13.30 0.88 -8.24
N ASN A 288 -12.95 1.37 -9.43
CA ASN A 288 -12.74 0.58 -10.64
C ASN A 288 -11.47 -0.29 -10.60
N CYS A 289 -10.56 -0.09 -9.64
CA CYS A 289 -9.38 -0.94 -9.43
C CYS A 289 -9.73 -2.22 -8.66
N VAL A 290 -10.69 -2.99 -9.20
CA VAL A 290 -11.29 -4.15 -8.53
C VAL A 290 -10.25 -5.18 -8.09
N GLN A 291 -9.27 -5.53 -8.95
CA GLN A 291 -8.24 -6.52 -8.61
C GLN A 291 -7.40 -6.11 -7.38
N MET A 292 -6.98 -4.85 -7.31
CA MET A 292 -6.18 -4.35 -6.18
C MET A 292 -6.97 -4.43 -4.87
N ARG A 293 -8.24 -3.99 -4.92
CA ARG A 293 -9.13 -4.03 -3.76
C ARG A 293 -9.40 -5.46 -3.34
N ASN A 294 -9.66 -6.36 -4.29
CA ASN A 294 -9.87 -7.78 -4.00
C ASN A 294 -8.66 -8.43 -3.31
N ILE A 295 -7.43 -8.15 -3.73
CA ILE A 295 -6.23 -8.67 -3.06
C ILE A 295 -6.21 -8.25 -1.59
N ILE A 296 -6.47 -6.97 -1.31
CA ILE A 296 -6.48 -6.42 0.05
C ILE A 296 -7.65 -7.00 0.88
N LEU A 297 -8.85 -7.03 0.31
CA LEU A 297 -10.08 -7.47 0.97
C LEU A 297 -10.15 -8.99 1.17
N SER A 298 -9.33 -9.74 0.43
CA SER A 298 -9.18 -11.19 0.61
C SER A 298 -8.19 -11.56 1.71
N ALA A 299 -7.48 -10.60 2.29
CA ALA A 299 -6.59 -10.87 3.41
C ALA A 299 -7.40 -11.26 4.67
N PHE A 300 -6.91 -12.25 5.42
CA PHE A 300 -7.49 -12.71 6.68
C PHE A 300 -6.39 -13.21 7.65
N PRO A 301 -6.64 -13.23 8.97
CA PRO A 301 -5.66 -13.72 9.95
C PRO A 301 -5.24 -15.18 9.70
N ARG A 302 -3.93 -15.49 9.70
CA ARG A 302 -3.42 -16.84 9.35
C ARG A 302 -3.89 -17.96 10.27
N ASN A 303 -4.21 -17.64 11.51
CA ASN A 303 -4.72 -18.61 12.48
C ASN A 303 -6.21 -18.95 12.28
N MET A 304 -6.91 -18.25 11.39
CA MET A 304 -8.30 -18.52 11.05
C MET A 304 -8.40 -19.56 9.93
N ARG A 305 -9.30 -20.54 10.10
CA ARG A 305 -9.67 -21.48 9.04
C ARG A 305 -10.96 -21.02 8.40
N LEU A 306 -10.90 -20.60 7.14
CA LEU A 306 -12.08 -20.20 6.40
C LEU A 306 -12.93 -21.44 6.06
N PRO A 307 -14.23 -21.46 6.42
CA PRO A 307 -15.12 -22.50 5.92
C PRO A 307 -15.26 -22.34 4.41
N ASP A 308 -15.35 -23.45 3.67
CA ASP A 308 -15.54 -23.40 2.23
C ASP A 308 -16.91 -22.75 1.93
N PRO A 309 -16.96 -21.61 1.21
CA PRO A 309 -18.21 -20.94 0.82
C PRO A 309 -19.20 -21.85 0.07
N PHE A 310 -18.71 -22.92 -0.53
CA PHE A 310 -19.52 -23.84 -1.33
C PHE A 310 -20.07 -25.03 -0.53
N THR A 311 -19.78 -25.10 0.77
CA THR A 311 -20.35 -26.11 1.67
C THR A 311 -21.88 -26.02 1.66
N PRO A 312 -22.61 -27.08 1.28
CA PRO A 312 -24.07 -27.06 1.29
C PRO A 312 -24.61 -26.75 2.69
N ASN A 313 -25.61 -25.89 2.77
CA ASN A 313 -26.26 -25.48 4.03
C ASN A 313 -25.29 -24.88 5.07
N LEU A 314 -24.25 -24.18 4.63
CA LEU A 314 -23.36 -23.44 5.52
C LEU A 314 -24.15 -22.39 6.33
N LYS A 315 -24.20 -22.58 7.64
CA LYS A 315 -24.83 -21.66 8.58
C LYS A 315 -23.82 -20.62 9.06
N VAL A 316 -23.75 -19.49 8.35
CA VAL A 316 -22.80 -18.38 8.62
C VAL A 316 -23.01 -17.77 10.01
N ASP A 317 -24.25 -17.76 10.46
CA ASP A 317 -24.73 -17.34 11.78
C ASP A 317 -24.19 -18.23 12.93
N MET A 318 -23.82 -19.48 12.63
CA MET A 318 -23.28 -20.44 13.60
C MET A 318 -21.75 -20.41 13.71
N LEU A 319 -21.07 -19.60 12.89
CA LEU A 319 -19.61 -19.47 12.97
C LEU A 319 -19.23 -18.65 14.21
N SER A 320 -18.40 -19.23 15.08
CA SER A 320 -17.92 -18.57 16.31
C SER A 320 -17.19 -17.25 16.05
N ASP A 321 -16.58 -17.11 14.87
CA ASP A 321 -15.84 -15.89 14.49
C ASP A 321 -16.76 -14.77 13.97
N SER A 322 -17.98 -15.09 13.53
CA SER A 322 -18.96 -14.10 13.07
C SER A 322 -19.40 -13.13 14.18
N SER A 323 -19.16 -13.46 15.45
CA SER A 323 -19.39 -12.55 16.58
C SER A 323 -18.19 -11.64 16.89
N ASN A 324 -17.02 -11.84 16.31
CA ASN A 324 -15.84 -11.03 16.66
C ASN A 324 -15.73 -9.82 15.72
N ALA A 325 -15.48 -8.64 16.28
CA ALA A 325 -15.24 -7.45 15.48
C ALA A 325 -13.83 -7.51 14.86
N PRO A 326 -13.66 -7.19 13.57
CA PRO A 326 -12.34 -7.11 12.96
C PRO A 326 -11.58 -5.89 13.51
N LYS A 327 -10.26 -6.00 13.57
CA LYS A 327 -9.39 -4.87 13.91
C LYS A 327 -9.35 -3.90 12.72
N VAL A 328 -9.50 -2.60 13.01
CA VAL A 328 -9.43 -1.51 12.01
C VAL A 328 -8.56 -0.40 12.57
N LEU A 329 -7.35 -0.24 12.01
CA LEU A 329 -6.38 0.73 12.52
C LEU A 329 -6.57 2.15 11.96
N SER A 330 -7.23 2.29 10.82
CA SER A 330 -7.57 3.60 10.25
C SER A 330 -8.73 4.21 11.03
N SER A 331 -8.52 5.40 11.62
CA SER A 331 -9.60 6.16 12.24
C SER A 331 -10.52 6.70 11.14
N TYR A 332 -11.59 5.98 10.83
CA TYR A 332 -12.60 6.42 9.86
C TYR A 332 -13.51 7.51 10.44
N ILE A 333 -13.63 7.58 11.77
CA ILE A 333 -14.50 8.55 12.47
C ILE A 333 -14.05 9.99 12.18
N VAL A 334 -12.74 10.24 12.07
CA VAL A 334 -12.23 11.59 11.77
C VAL A 334 -12.58 12.08 10.38
N ASN A 335 -13.00 11.19 9.48
CA ASN A 335 -13.44 11.52 8.13
C ASN A 335 -14.94 11.91 8.08
N ILE A 336 -15.68 11.75 9.17
CA ILE A 336 -17.07 12.22 9.29
C ILE A 336 -17.04 13.72 9.58
N LYS A 337 -16.94 14.50 8.52
CA LYS A 337 -16.88 15.97 8.56
C LYS A 337 -18.08 16.57 7.81
N PRO A 338 -18.56 17.76 8.21
CA PRO A 338 -18.10 18.57 9.36
C PRO A 338 -18.50 17.96 10.73
N PRO A 339 -17.92 18.42 11.86
CA PRO A 339 -18.26 17.90 13.19
C PRO A 339 -19.76 18.00 13.54
N ASN A 340 -20.45 19.04 13.04
CA ASN A 340 -21.89 19.18 13.20
C ASN A 340 -22.64 18.03 12.54
N PHE A 341 -22.26 17.64 11.31
CA PHE A 341 -22.85 16.48 10.63
C PHE A 341 -22.69 15.20 11.45
N LYS A 342 -21.55 14.99 12.11
CA LYS A 342 -21.37 13.85 13.02
C LYS A 342 -22.33 13.92 14.22
N LYS A 343 -22.50 15.10 14.82
CA LYS A 343 -23.43 15.29 15.95
C LYS A 343 -24.87 15.04 15.53
N ASP A 344 -25.27 15.48 14.35
CA ASP A 344 -26.61 15.30 13.81
C ASP A 344 -26.86 13.82 13.46
N LEU A 345 -25.86 13.14 12.88
CA LEU A 345 -25.86 11.70 12.65
C LEU A 345 -26.04 10.92 13.97
N ASP A 346 -25.23 11.23 15.00
CA ASP A 346 -25.35 10.58 16.31
C ASP A 346 -26.72 10.81 16.95
N SER A 347 -27.28 12.02 16.75
CA SER A 347 -28.60 12.39 17.27
C SER A 347 -29.70 11.61 16.57
N TYR A 348 -29.63 11.50 15.24
CA TYR A 348 -30.56 10.69 14.45
C TYR A 348 -30.48 9.20 14.79
N LEU A 349 -29.27 8.64 14.93
CA LEU A 349 -29.09 7.23 15.31
C LEU A 349 -29.70 6.89 16.68
N LYS A 350 -29.72 7.86 17.61
CA LYS A 350 -30.29 7.69 18.96
C LYS A 350 -31.80 7.95 19.02
N ALA A 351 -32.25 9.05 18.42
CA ALA A 351 -33.62 9.53 18.55
C ALA A 351 -34.53 9.13 17.38
N ARG A 352 -33.97 8.63 16.28
CA ARG A 352 -34.65 8.39 15.00
C ARG A 352 -35.41 9.63 14.49
N ALA A 353 -34.88 10.81 14.81
CA ALA A 353 -35.45 12.12 14.50
C ALA A 353 -34.34 13.18 14.43
N PRO A 354 -34.54 14.26 13.64
CA PRO A 354 -35.67 14.50 12.74
C PRO A 354 -35.54 13.70 11.44
N VAL A 355 -36.66 13.39 10.77
CA VAL A 355 -36.66 12.69 9.47
C VAL A 355 -35.97 13.52 8.38
N THR A 356 -35.96 14.85 8.52
CA THR A 356 -35.27 15.78 7.60
C THR A 356 -33.78 15.51 7.46
N PHE A 357 -33.15 14.89 8.47
CA PHE A 357 -31.76 14.45 8.40
C PHE A 357 -31.52 13.53 7.18
N LEU A 358 -32.46 12.63 6.88
CA LEU A 358 -32.35 11.72 5.75
C LEU A 358 -32.39 12.46 4.41
N SER A 359 -33.28 13.44 4.26
CA SER A 359 -33.37 14.25 3.04
C SER A 359 -32.16 15.16 2.83
N GLU A 360 -31.50 15.58 3.90
CA GLU A 360 -30.29 16.43 3.84
C GLU A 360 -29.01 15.60 3.62
N LEU A 361 -29.06 14.30 3.89
CA LEU A 361 -27.90 13.40 3.87
C LEU A 361 -27.19 13.38 2.52
N ARG A 362 -27.93 13.34 1.41
CA ARG A 362 -27.35 13.40 0.07
C ARG A 362 -26.58 14.69 -0.16
N GLY A 363 -27.11 15.82 0.30
CA GLY A 363 -26.47 17.13 0.20
C GLY A 363 -25.14 17.19 0.96
N HIS A 364 -25.02 16.49 2.09
CA HIS A 364 -23.75 16.38 2.83
C HIS A 364 -22.70 15.51 2.13
N LEU A 365 -23.13 14.52 1.34
CA LEU A 365 -22.24 13.58 0.64
C LEU A 365 -21.76 14.12 -0.71
N GLN A 366 -22.53 15.01 -1.33
CA GLN A 366 -22.23 15.60 -2.63
C GLN A 366 -21.27 16.80 -2.49
N VAL A 367 -20.21 16.83 -3.31
CA VAL A 367 -19.17 17.88 -3.27
C VAL A 367 -19.17 18.73 -4.53
N THR A 368 -19.35 18.10 -5.68
CA THR A 368 -19.36 18.77 -6.99
C THR A 368 -20.59 18.32 -7.79
N SER A 369 -20.80 18.95 -8.94
CA SER A 369 -21.77 18.47 -9.94
C SER A 369 -21.10 17.66 -11.06
N GLU A 370 -19.76 17.61 -11.08
CA GLU A 370 -18.98 16.98 -12.14
C GLU A 370 -19.09 15.45 -12.07
N PRO A 371 -19.44 14.77 -13.19
CA PRO A 371 -19.48 13.31 -13.23
C PRO A 371 -18.15 12.67 -12.81
N GLY A 372 -18.20 11.63 -11.99
CA GLY A 372 -17.02 10.88 -11.53
C GLY A 372 -16.27 11.51 -10.35
N THR A 373 -16.62 12.73 -9.95
CA THR A 373 -16.13 13.36 -8.71
C THR A 373 -17.25 13.97 -7.86
N ARG A 374 -18.50 13.59 -8.16
CA ARG A 374 -19.70 14.20 -7.58
C ARG A 374 -19.79 14.03 -6.07
N TYR A 375 -19.32 12.89 -5.56
CA TYR A 375 -19.47 12.51 -4.15
C TYR A 375 -18.13 12.41 -3.41
N ASN A 376 -18.16 12.73 -2.12
CA ASN A 376 -17.06 12.50 -1.21
C ASN A 376 -16.98 11.01 -0.85
N MET A 377 -16.17 10.25 -1.60
CA MET A 377 -15.97 8.82 -1.37
C MET A 377 -15.48 8.52 0.05
N THR A 378 -14.58 9.34 0.60
CA THR A 378 -14.03 9.16 1.95
C THR A 378 -15.09 9.34 3.03
N LEU A 379 -15.96 10.34 2.89
CA LEU A 379 -17.10 10.53 3.79
C LEU A 379 -18.11 9.40 3.66
N MET A 380 -18.41 8.95 2.43
CA MET A 380 -19.31 7.81 2.18
C MET A 380 -18.81 6.53 2.86
N ASN A 381 -17.54 6.19 2.68
CA ASN A 381 -16.91 5.03 3.31
C ASN A 381 -16.97 5.12 4.85
N ALA A 382 -16.66 6.29 5.40
CA ALA A 382 -16.69 6.53 6.84
C ALA A 382 -18.10 6.45 7.42
N LEU A 383 -19.10 7.03 6.73
CA LEU A 383 -20.51 6.99 7.11
C LEU A 383 -21.01 5.54 7.16
N VAL A 384 -20.79 4.77 6.08
CA VAL A 384 -21.24 3.37 6.00
C VAL A 384 -20.63 2.53 7.10
N MET A 385 -19.32 2.65 7.31
CA MET A 385 -18.61 1.93 8.37
C MET A 385 -19.10 2.33 9.77
N TYR A 386 -19.31 3.62 10.01
CA TYR A 386 -19.78 4.12 11.30
C TYR A 386 -21.20 3.67 11.61
N VAL A 387 -22.14 3.84 10.67
CA VAL A 387 -23.53 3.40 10.85
C VAL A 387 -23.59 1.89 11.09
N GLY A 388 -22.86 1.08 10.32
CA GLY A 388 -22.86 -0.37 10.53
C GLY A 388 -22.26 -0.79 11.88
N THR A 389 -21.16 -0.17 12.31
CA THR A 389 -20.56 -0.49 13.62
C THR A 389 -21.44 -0.06 14.80
N GLN A 390 -22.12 1.10 14.71
CA GLN A 390 -23.11 1.51 15.71
C GLN A 390 -24.32 0.55 15.74
N ALA A 391 -24.79 0.09 14.58
CA ALA A 391 -25.89 -0.86 14.49
C ALA A 391 -25.54 -2.20 15.16
N ILE A 392 -24.33 -2.74 14.87
CA ILE A 392 -23.84 -3.97 15.49
C ILE A 392 -23.78 -3.82 17.02
N ALA A 393 -23.26 -2.70 17.51
CA ALA A 393 -23.19 -2.42 18.94
C ALA A 393 -24.59 -2.37 19.58
N LEU A 394 -25.55 -1.67 18.94
CA LEU A 394 -26.92 -1.57 19.43
C LEU A 394 -27.62 -2.93 19.51
N ILE A 395 -27.50 -3.74 18.46
CA ILE A 395 -28.12 -5.08 18.37
C ILE A 395 -27.57 -5.99 19.47
N ARG A 396 -26.25 -5.96 19.69
CA ARG A 396 -25.59 -6.75 20.75
C ARG A 396 -25.95 -6.31 22.14
N ASN A 397 -26.08 -5.00 22.37
CA ASN A 397 -26.53 -4.48 23.67
C ASN A 397 -27.95 -4.93 24.02
N LYS A 398 -28.76 -5.30 23.00
CA LYS A 398 -30.08 -5.93 23.18
C LYS A 398 -30.02 -7.46 23.26
N ASN A 399 -28.83 -8.06 23.34
CA ASN A 399 -28.58 -9.51 23.33
C ASN A 399 -29.10 -10.24 22.09
N PHE A 400 -29.18 -9.54 20.95
CA PHE A 400 -29.52 -10.14 19.66
C PHE A 400 -28.28 -10.34 18.79
N VAL A 401 -28.41 -11.20 17.78
CA VAL A 401 -27.42 -11.38 16.72
C VAL A 401 -27.89 -10.62 15.47
N PRO A 402 -27.00 -9.91 14.75
CA PRO A 402 -27.36 -9.33 13.46
C PRO A 402 -27.90 -10.41 12.50
N ASN A 403 -29.09 -10.19 11.96
CA ASN A 403 -29.69 -10.97 10.90
C ASN A 403 -30.69 -10.07 10.15
N THR A 404 -31.29 -10.53 9.05
CA THR A 404 -32.16 -9.70 8.20
C THR A 404 -33.36 -9.09 8.94
N SER A 405 -33.90 -9.75 9.98
CA SER A 405 -35.00 -9.20 10.79
C SER A 405 -34.54 -8.21 11.86
N ASN A 406 -33.43 -8.50 12.55
CA ASN A 406 -32.91 -7.69 13.65
C ASN A 406 -32.22 -6.40 13.19
N ILE A 407 -31.75 -6.34 11.95
CA ILE A 407 -31.21 -5.10 11.35
C ILE A 407 -32.31 -4.18 10.81
N ALA A 408 -33.48 -4.75 10.48
CA ALA A 408 -34.60 -4.04 9.88
C ALA A 408 -35.23 -3.03 10.86
N HIS A 409 -35.99 -2.08 10.31
CA HIS A 409 -36.77 -1.09 11.06
C HIS A 409 -35.97 -0.32 12.15
N SER A 410 -34.71 -0.01 11.87
CA SER A 410 -33.82 0.71 12.76
C SER A 410 -33.36 2.03 12.12
N ALA A 411 -33.02 3.04 12.94
CA ALA A 411 -32.46 4.31 12.44
C ALA A 411 -31.21 4.11 11.54
N HIS A 412 -30.46 3.04 11.78
CA HIS A 412 -29.29 2.66 10.99
C HIS A 412 -29.69 2.19 9.59
N MET A 413 -30.72 1.34 9.50
CA MET A 413 -31.23 0.85 8.22
C MET A 413 -32.00 1.93 7.47
N ASP A 414 -32.69 2.84 8.16
CA ASP A 414 -33.34 3.99 7.52
C ASP A 414 -32.34 4.83 6.71
N ILE A 415 -31.12 5.03 7.25
CA ILE A 415 -30.04 5.70 6.54
C ILE A 415 -29.65 4.92 5.28
N PHE A 416 -29.44 3.61 5.37
CA PHE A 416 -29.04 2.79 4.22
C PHE A 416 -30.13 2.68 3.14
N GLN A 417 -31.39 2.53 3.54
CA GLN A 417 -32.52 2.51 2.62
C GLN A 417 -32.69 3.87 1.93
N ASN A 418 -32.60 4.96 2.69
CA ASN A 418 -32.64 6.31 2.11
C ASN A 418 -31.51 6.54 1.12
N LEU A 419 -30.27 6.16 1.45
CA LEU A 419 -29.14 6.27 0.51
C LEU A 419 -29.33 5.38 -0.73
N ALA A 420 -29.91 4.20 -0.60
CA ALA A 420 -30.20 3.33 -1.74
C ALA A 420 -31.23 3.96 -2.70
N VAL A 421 -32.24 4.66 -2.18
CA VAL A 421 -33.30 5.25 -3.00
C VAL A 421 -32.95 6.66 -3.53
N ASP A 422 -32.46 7.55 -2.66
CA ASP A 422 -32.31 8.98 -2.94
C ASP A 422 -31.02 9.33 -3.71
N LEU A 423 -29.97 8.49 -3.62
CA LEU A 423 -28.76 8.69 -4.42
C LEU A 423 -29.01 8.36 -5.90
N ASP A 424 -28.32 9.10 -6.76
CA ASP A 424 -28.23 8.79 -8.17
C ASP A 424 -27.35 7.54 -8.43
N THR A 425 -27.23 7.13 -9.69
CA THR A 425 -26.46 5.96 -10.12
C THR A 425 -25.00 5.99 -9.62
N GLU A 426 -24.35 7.14 -9.60
CA GLU A 426 -22.95 7.30 -9.17
C GLU A 426 -22.83 7.19 -7.65
N GLY A 427 -23.67 7.92 -6.91
CA GLY A 427 -23.70 7.88 -5.45
C GLY A 427 -24.04 6.50 -4.93
N ARG A 428 -25.06 5.85 -5.52
CA ARG A 428 -25.47 4.49 -5.15
C ARG A 428 -24.37 3.47 -5.43
N TYR A 429 -23.66 3.59 -6.56
CA TYR A 429 -22.50 2.74 -6.85
C TYR A 429 -21.39 2.87 -5.80
N LEU A 430 -21.07 4.09 -5.35
CA LEU A 430 -20.08 4.32 -4.30
C LEU A 430 -20.55 3.80 -2.93
N PHE A 431 -21.81 4.04 -2.58
CA PHE A 431 -22.44 3.53 -1.35
C PHE A 431 -22.40 2.00 -1.27
N LEU A 432 -22.84 1.31 -2.34
CA LEU A 432 -22.80 -0.15 -2.41
C LEU A 432 -21.37 -0.69 -2.39
N ASN A 433 -20.42 0.01 -3.02
CA ASN A 433 -19.00 -0.31 -2.93
C ASN A 433 -18.45 -0.18 -1.51
N ALA A 434 -18.90 0.81 -0.74
CA ALA A 434 -18.52 1.01 0.64
C ALA A 434 -19.02 -0.13 1.54
N ILE A 435 -20.24 -0.63 1.29
CA ILE A 435 -20.76 -1.84 1.95
C ILE A 435 -19.95 -3.08 1.53
N ALA A 436 -19.75 -3.29 0.24
CA ALA A 436 -19.05 -4.46 -0.30
C ALA A 436 -17.58 -4.55 0.17
N ASN A 437 -16.95 -3.43 0.55
CA ASN A 437 -15.62 -3.44 1.17
C ASN A 437 -15.58 -4.14 2.53
N GLN A 438 -16.72 -4.29 3.19
CA GLN A 438 -16.80 -4.94 4.49
C GLN A 438 -17.06 -6.45 4.38
N LEU A 439 -17.32 -6.96 3.17
CA LEU A 439 -17.56 -8.37 2.88
C LEU A 439 -16.23 -9.14 2.75
N ARG A 440 -15.54 -9.36 3.87
CA ARG A 440 -14.18 -9.93 3.96
C ARG A 440 -14.23 -11.33 4.59
N TYR A 441 -13.34 -11.67 5.51
CA TYR A 441 -13.36 -12.94 6.25
C TYR A 441 -14.48 -13.00 7.29
N PRO A 442 -14.82 -14.17 7.87
CA PRO A 442 -15.82 -14.28 8.94
C PRO A 442 -15.54 -13.34 10.12
N ASN A 443 -16.39 -12.33 10.28
CA ASN A 443 -16.36 -11.36 11.38
C ASN A 443 -17.72 -10.65 11.46
N SER A 444 -17.93 -9.88 12.53
CA SER A 444 -19.21 -9.21 12.78
C SER A 444 -19.60 -8.17 11.75
N HIS A 445 -18.64 -7.47 11.16
CA HIS A 445 -18.91 -6.48 10.12
C HIS A 445 -19.34 -7.20 8.83
N THR A 446 -18.56 -8.19 8.40
CA THR A 446 -18.90 -9.00 7.23
C THR A 446 -20.28 -9.61 7.35
N HIS A 447 -20.64 -10.16 8.51
CA HIS A 447 -21.98 -10.69 8.73
C HIS A 447 -23.06 -9.62 8.62
N TYR A 448 -22.92 -8.50 9.36
CA TYR A 448 -23.89 -7.41 9.33
C TYR A 448 -24.08 -6.82 7.93
N PHE A 449 -23.00 -6.51 7.22
CA PHE A 449 -23.04 -5.93 5.90
C PHE A 449 -23.53 -6.89 4.82
N SER A 450 -23.31 -8.20 4.99
CA SER A 450 -23.95 -9.23 4.15
C SER A 450 -25.46 -9.19 4.33
N CYS A 451 -25.96 -9.20 5.57
CA CYS A 451 -27.39 -9.09 5.83
C CYS A 451 -27.97 -7.75 5.33
N ALA A 452 -27.23 -6.65 5.47
CA ALA A 452 -27.67 -5.34 5.01
C ALA A 452 -27.84 -5.28 3.49
N VAL A 453 -26.88 -5.78 2.71
CA VAL A 453 -27.00 -5.84 1.23
C VAL A 453 -28.16 -6.73 0.80
N LEU A 454 -28.33 -7.89 1.43
CA LEU A 454 -29.42 -8.81 1.12
C LEU A 454 -30.80 -8.20 1.46
N HIS A 455 -30.89 -7.48 2.58
CA HIS A 455 -32.10 -6.75 2.97
C HIS A 455 -32.41 -5.61 1.99
N LEU A 456 -31.40 -4.83 1.59
CA LEU A 456 -31.57 -3.77 0.58
C LEU A 456 -32.03 -4.32 -0.77
N PHE A 457 -31.58 -5.52 -1.15
CA PHE A 457 -32.05 -6.19 -2.37
C PHE A 457 -33.51 -6.64 -2.26
N ALA A 458 -33.89 -7.24 -1.11
CA ALA A 458 -35.24 -7.75 -0.87
C ALA A 458 -36.29 -6.63 -0.76
N GLU A 459 -35.94 -5.52 -0.11
CA GLU A 459 -36.84 -4.38 0.12
C GLU A 459 -36.74 -3.28 -0.95
N ALA A 460 -36.00 -3.54 -2.03
CA ALA A 460 -35.86 -2.58 -3.12
C ALA A 460 -37.21 -2.35 -3.81
N ASN A 461 -37.60 -1.08 -3.96
CA ASN A 461 -38.79 -0.67 -4.69
C ASN A 461 -38.55 -0.46 -6.20
N SER A 462 -37.32 -0.65 -6.67
CA SER A 462 -36.90 -0.45 -8.05
C SER A 462 -35.84 -1.48 -8.43
N GLU A 463 -36.03 -2.12 -9.59
CA GLU A 463 -35.04 -3.05 -10.15
C GLU A 463 -33.68 -2.40 -10.38
N ALA A 464 -33.61 -1.08 -10.61
CA ALA A 464 -32.34 -0.39 -10.78
C ALA A 464 -31.44 -0.48 -9.52
N ILE A 465 -32.02 -0.61 -8.33
CA ILE A 465 -31.26 -0.82 -7.09
C ILE A 465 -30.74 -2.26 -7.04
N GLN A 466 -31.60 -3.23 -7.38
CA GLN A 466 -31.27 -4.66 -7.42
C GLN A 466 -30.16 -4.94 -8.44
N GLU A 467 -30.29 -4.41 -9.66
CA GLU A 467 -29.28 -4.48 -10.72
C GLU A 467 -27.94 -3.93 -10.25
N GLN A 468 -27.93 -2.77 -9.59
CA GLN A 468 -26.68 -2.17 -9.09
C GLN A 468 -26.03 -2.98 -7.96
N ILE A 469 -26.83 -3.54 -7.04
CA ILE A 469 -26.32 -4.47 -6.02
C ILE A 469 -25.65 -5.66 -6.71
N THR A 470 -26.36 -6.28 -7.67
CA THR A 470 -25.84 -7.42 -8.42
C THR A 470 -24.57 -7.05 -9.18
N ARG A 471 -24.52 -5.89 -9.85
CA ARG A 471 -23.35 -5.40 -10.57
C ARG A 471 -22.14 -5.24 -9.65
N VAL A 472 -22.30 -4.63 -8.47
CA VAL A 472 -21.19 -4.42 -7.52
C VAL A 472 -20.65 -5.75 -6.97
N LEU A 473 -21.52 -6.73 -6.72
CA LEU A 473 -21.08 -8.06 -6.29
C LEU A 473 -20.39 -8.81 -7.44
N LEU A 474 -21.00 -8.81 -8.63
CA LEU A 474 -20.53 -9.55 -9.79
C LEU A 474 -19.21 -9.00 -10.35
N GLU A 475 -19.06 -7.68 -10.46
CA GLU A 475 -17.82 -7.06 -10.98
C GLU A 475 -16.59 -7.47 -10.16
N ARG A 476 -16.79 -7.76 -8.86
CA ARG A 476 -15.76 -8.24 -7.94
C ARG A 476 -15.50 -9.74 -8.05
N LEU A 477 -16.36 -10.52 -8.70
CA LEU A 477 -16.22 -11.97 -8.89
C LEU A 477 -15.73 -12.35 -10.28
N ILE A 478 -15.97 -11.53 -11.30
CA ILE A 478 -15.50 -11.78 -12.68
C ILE A 478 -14.01 -11.51 -12.89
N VAL A 479 -13.36 -10.81 -11.93
CA VAL A 479 -11.91 -10.60 -11.96
C VAL A 479 -11.15 -11.85 -11.52
N ASN A 480 -9.84 -11.86 -11.76
CA ASN A 480 -8.98 -12.94 -11.33
C ASN A 480 -8.96 -13.07 -9.79
N ARG A 481 -8.76 -14.29 -9.31
CA ARG A 481 -8.54 -14.57 -7.89
C ARG A 481 -7.40 -13.68 -7.33
N PRO A 482 -7.45 -13.31 -6.04
CA PRO A 482 -8.35 -13.83 -4.99
C PRO A 482 -9.71 -13.12 -4.96
N HIS A 483 -10.69 -13.77 -4.30
CA HIS A 483 -12.03 -13.23 -4.06
C HIS A 483 -12.28 -13.20 -2.54
N PRO A 484 -12.79 -12.10 -1.97
CA PRO A 484 -13.13 -12.04 -0.56
C PRO A 484 -14.18 -13.09 -0.17
N TRP A 485 -13.99 -13.75 0.98
CA TRP A 485 -14.86 -14.83 1.44
C TRP A 485 -16.32 -14.40 1.60
N GLY A 486 -16.56 -13.29 2.30
CA GLY A 486 -17.88 -12.75 2.58
C GLY A 486 -18.59 -12.28 1.33
N LEU A 487 -17.85 -11.76 0.34
CA LEU A 487 -18.40 -11.41 -0.97
C LEU A 487 -18.99 -12.65 -1.66
N LEU A 488 -18.25 -13.77 -1.67
CA LEU A 488 -18.73 -15.04 -2.21
C LEU A 488 -19.97 -15.51 -1.47
N ILE A 489 -19.93 -15.51 -0.13
CA ILE A 489 -21.08 -15.93 0.71
C ILE A 489 -22.33 -15.10 0.40
N THR A 490 -22.21 -13.77 0.39
CA THR A 490 -23.34 -12.88 0.09
C THR A 490 -23.90 -13.13 -1.31
N PHE A 491 -23.04 -13.31 -2.32
CA PHE A 491 -23.49 -13.58 -3.68
C PHE A 491 -24.15 -14.96 -3.83
N ILE A 492 -23.59 -16.00 -3.19
CA ILE A 492 -24.14 -17.35 -3.17
C ILE A 492 -25.53 -17.35 -2.53
N GLU A 493 -25.70 -16.66 -1.41
CA GLU A 493 -26.98 -16.53 -0.72
C GLU A 493 -28.02 -15.83 -1.60
N LEU A 494 -27.62 -14.74 -2.27
CA LEU A 494 -28.50 -14.00 -3.17
C LEU A 494 -29.05 -14.87 -4.32
N ILE A 495 -28.21 -15.69 -4.94
CA ILE A 495 -28.61 -16.50 -6.11
C ILE A 495 -29.27 -17.84 -5.74
N LYS A 496 -29.05 -18.37 -4.53
CA LYS A 496 -29.60 -19.67 -4.11
C LYS A 496 -30.88 -19.55 -3.31
N ASN A 497 -31.01 -18.52 -2.49
CA ASN A 497 -32.17 -18.41 -1.62
C ASN A 497 -33.38 -17.92 -2.44
N PRO A 498 -34.46 -18.73 -2.57
CA PRO A 498 -35.60 -18.40 -3.42
C PRO A 498 -36.36 -17.17 -2.95
N ILE A 499 -36.17 -16.72 -1.70
CA ILE A 499 -36.80 -15.50 -1.17
C ILE A 499 -36.45 -14.27 -2.01
N TYR A 500 -35.23 -14.20 -2.56
CA TYR A 500 -34.80 -13.04 -3.36
C TYR A 500 -35.30 -13.07 -4.81
N LYS A 501 -35.83 -14.22 -5.27
CA LYS A 501 -36.30 -14.42 -6.66
C LYS A 501 -35.30 -13.92 -7.70
N PHE A 502 -34.00 -14.11 -7.43
CA PHE A 502 -32.93 -13.50 -8.20
C PHE A 502 -33.04 -13.78 -9.71
N TRP A 503 -33.36 -15.02 -10.07
CA TRP A 503 -33.47 -15.46 -11.46
C TRP A 503 -34.75 -15.01 -12.17
N ASP A 504 -35.70 -14.40 -11.46
CA ASP A 504 -36.96 -13.93 -12.03
C ASP A 504 -36.87 -12.46 -12.50
N HIS A 505 -35.79 -11.74 -12.17
CA HIS A 505 -35.61 -10.32 -12.51
C HIS A 505 -35.15 -10.11 -13.96
N ASP A 506 -35.66 -9.07 -14.62
CA ASP A 506 -35.41 -8.80 -16.04
C ASP A 506 -33.94 -8.50 -16.34
N PHE A 507 -33.23 -7.80 -15.44
CA PHE A 507 -31.81 -7.46 -15.62
C PHE A 507 -30.88 -8.69 -15.68
N VAL A 508 -31.31 -9.85 -15.18
CA VAL A 508 -30.54 -11.11 -15.27
C VAL A 508 -30.63 -11.71 -16.68
N HIS A 509 -31.69 -11.38 -17.41
CA HIS A 509 -31.99 -11.87 -18.76
C HIS A 509 -31.85 -10.79 -19.85
N CYS A 510 -31.30 -9.62 -19.50
CA CYS A 510 -31.22 -8.47 -20.40
C CYS A 510 -30.37 -8.71 -21.66
N ALA A 511 -29.41 -9.63 -21.58
CA ALA A 511 -28.58 -10.05 -22.71
C ALA A 511 -28.11 -11.50 -22.54
N PRO A 512 -28.01 -12.30 -23.62
CA PRO A 512 -27.54 -13.69 -23.55
C PRO A 512 -26.16 -13.84 -22.92
N GLU A 513 -25.27 -12.86 -23.10
CA GLU A 513 -23.93 -12.82 -22.52
C GLU A 513 -23.98 -12.66 -20.99
N ILE A 514 -24.90 -11.83 -20.49
CA ILE A 514 -25.10 -11.58 -19.06
C ILE A 514 -25.68 -12.83 -18.39
N THR A 515 -26.67 -13.48 -19.01
CA THR A 515 -27.22 -14.75 -18.51
C THR A 515 -26.14 -15.82 -18.43
N LYS A 516 -25.33 -15.99 -19.50
CA LYS A 516 -24.21 -16.94 -19.51
C LYS A 516 -23.15 -16.61 -18.46
N LEU A 517 -22.89 -15.34 -18.20
CA LEU A 517 -21.97 -14.89 -17.15
C LEU A 517 -22.47 -15.30 -15.77
N PHE A 518 -23.75 -15.03 -15.46
CA PHE A 518 -24.35 -15.46 -14.20
C PHE A 518 -24.36 -16.97 -14.04
N GLU A 519 -24.72 -17.72 -15.08
CA GLU A 519 -24.65 -19.19 -15.08
C GLU A 519 -23.21 -19.69 -14.91
N SER A 520 -22.21 -19.02 -15.47
CA SER A 520 -20.80 -19.40 -15.34
C SER A 520 -20.30 -19.18 -13.92
N VAL A 521 -20.58 -18.01 -13.33
CA VAL A 521 -20.23 -17.71 -11.93
C VAL A 521 -21.01 -18.63 -11.00
N ALA A 522 -22.31 -18.82 -11.21
CA ALA A 522 -23.13 -19.76 -10.46
C ALA A 522 -22.55 -21.17 -10.58
N ARG A 523 -22.23 -21.68 -11.77
CA ARG A 523 -21.57 -23.00 -11.92
C ARG A 523 -20.23 -23.06 -11.19
N SER A 524 -19.37 -22.05 -11.31
CA SER A 524 -18.11 -21.99 -10.55
C SER A 524 -18.35 -21.98 -9.04
N CYS A 525 -19.46 -21.41 -8.59
CA CYS A 525 -19.87 -21.37 -7.20
C CYS A 525 -20.70 -22.59 -6.74
N LEU A 526 -21.19 -23.43 -7.66
CA LEU A 526 -22.09 -24.54 -7.35
C LEU A 526 -21.46 -25.92 -7.66
N ALA A 527 -20.44 -25.98 -8.52
CA ALA A 527 -19.92 -27.23 -9.09
C ALA A 527 -18.77 -27.90 -8.30
N LYS A 528 -18.36 -27.38 -7.13
CA LYS A 528 -17.32 -28.03 -6.29
C LYS A 528 -17.86 -28.87 -5.14
N SER A 529 -18.98 -29.55 -5.34
CA SER A 529 -19.49 -30.55 -4.39
C SER A 529 -18.76 -31.91 -4.46
N ASN A 530 -17.78 -32.14 -5.36
CA ASN A 530 -17.14 -33.45 -5.56
C ASN A 530 -15.60 -33.49 -5.67
N VAL A 531 -14.85 -32.45 -5.29
CA VAL A 531 -13.37 -32.54 -5.23
C VAL A 531 -12.84 -31.97 -3.91
N THR A 532 -12.84 -32.83 -2.90
CA THR A 532 -12.09 -32.63 -1.66
C THR A 532 -10.59 -32.76 -1.95
N GLN A 533 -9.78 -31.91 -1.30
CA GLN A 533 -8.30 -31.90 -1.24
C GLN A 533 -7.52 -31.30 -2.43
N GLN A 534 -7.35 -29.97 -2.41
CA GLN A 534 -6.07 -29.30 -2.69
C GLN A 534 -6.12 -27.82 -2.21
N LEU A 535 -6.46 -27.63 -0.93
CA LEU A 535 -6.44 -26.32 -0.26
C LEU A 535 -5.29 -26.17 0.74
N ASN A 536 -4.31 -27.07 0.70
CA ASN A 536 -3.04 -26.91 1.39
C ASN A 536 -1.88 -27.09 0.39
N MET A 537 -1.07 -26.03 0.27
CA MET A 537 0.30 -26.00 -0.27
C MET A 537 0.59 -26.76 -1.57
N ALA A 538 0.72 -26.01 -2.67
CA ALA A 538 1.64 -26.34 -3.76
C ALA A 538 2.12 -25.06 -4.45
N ILE A 539 3.19 -24.46 -3.94
CA ILE A 539 4.12 -23.62 -4.71
C ILE A 539 5.52 -24.16 -4.41
N VAL A 540 5.87 -25.30 -5.03
CA VAL A 540 7.19 -25.94 -5.17
C VAL A 540 6.95 -27.00 -6.27
N ASP A 541 7.61 -27.14 -7.42
CA ASP A 541 8.83 -26.59 -8.02
C ASP A 541 8.56 -26.33 -9.51
N GLY A 542 9.24 -25.33 -10.08
CA GLY A 542 9.35 -25.18 -11.53
C GLY A 542 10.46 -26.06 -12.06
N GLU A 543 10.12 -27.21 -12.63
CA GLU A 543 11.00 -27.90 -13.58
C GLU A 543 10.62 -27.52 -15.01
N SER A 544 11.65 -27.09 -15.73
CA SER A 544 11.72 -26.77 -17.14
C SER A 544 11.07 -27.83 -18.02
N GLN A 545 10.11 -27.45 -18.86
CA GLN A 545 9.85 -28.18 -20.10
C GLN A 545 9.62 -27.23 -21.27
N GLU A 546 10.32 -27.59 -22.34
CA GLU A 546 10.57 -26.90 -23.58
C GLU A 546 9.28 -26.58 -24.34
N VAL A 547 9.22 -25.36 -24.89
CA VAL A 547 8.25 -25.03 -25.93
C VAL A 547 8.77 -25.64 -27.24
N GLY A 548 8.22 -26.80 -27.58
CA GLY A 548 8.37 -27.41 -28.89
C GLY A 548 7.61 -26.62 -29.95
N ASN A 549 8.33 -26.32 -31.04
CA ASN A 549 7.82 -25.84 -32.32
C ASN A 549 6.58 -26.61 -32.79
N ILE A 550 5.56 -25.88 -33.24
CA ILE A 550 4.70 -26.32 -34.36
C ILE A 550 4.43 -25.09 -35.23
N ASN A 551 4.62 -25.28 -36.54
CA ASN A 551 4.53 -24.34 -37.66
C ASN A 551 3.38 -23.35 -37.63
#